data_AF-A0A0Q6K774-F1
#
_entry.id   AF-A0A0Q6K774-F1
#
_cell.length_a   1.000
_cell.length_b   1.000
_cell.length_c   1.000
_cell.angle_alpha   90.00
_cell.angle_beta   90.00
_cell.angle_gamma   90.00
#
_symmetry.space_group_name_H-M   'P 1'
#
loop_
_entity.id
_entity.type
_entity.pdbx_description
1 polymer ?
#
loop_
_entity_poly.entity_id
_entity_poly.type
_entity_poly.pdbx_seq_one_letter_code
_entity_poly.pdbx_strand_id
1 'polypeptide(L)'
;MDIVVKPNGAAGWSLVDLLGREMGTVSEVAPGEFRIRPEARIAETMQSMKHGPYPGLDAALSAIETHTRATCRMAAEEPADTAKDVSDDRD
;
A
#
# COMPACT_ATOMS: atom_id res chain seq x y z
N MET A 1 9.00 5.89 11.55
CA MET A 1 7.82 4.99 11.43
C MET A 1 8.06 4.13 10.21
N ASP A 2 7.68 2.86 10.20
CA ASP A 2 7.72 2.07 8.97
C ASP A 2 6.30 1.91 8.43
N ILE A 3 6.19 1.93 7.09
CA ILE A 3 4.95 1.69 6.35
C ILE A 3 5.16 0.42 5.53
N VAL A 4 4.31 -0.57 5.75
CA VAL A 4 4.25 -1.80 4.98
C VAL A 4 3.38 -1.56 3.74
N VAL A 5 3.95 -1.82 2.57
CA VAL A 5 3.29 -1.68 1.28
C VAL A 5 2.86 -3.06 0.80
N LYS A 6 1.56 -3.28 0.70
CA LYS A 6 0.97 -4.57 0.32
C LYS A 6 0.31 -4.46 -1.05
N PRO A 7 0.53 -5.39 -2.00
CA PRO A 7 -0.28 -5.46 -3.22
C PRO A 7 -1.77 -5.50 -2.89
N ASN A 8 -2.57 -4.72 -3.61
CA ASN A 8 -4.01 -4.61 -3.45
C ASN A 8 -4.65 -4.54 -4.85
N GLY A 9 -4.80 -5.71 -5.47
CA GLY A 9 -5.28 -5.86 -6.84
C GLY A 9 -4.17 -5.70 -7.89
N ALA A 10 -4.57 -5.62 -9.16
CA ALA A 10 -3.64 -5.69 -10.29
C ALA A 10 -2.71 -4.46 -10.43
N ALA A 11 -3.13 -3.30 -9.95
CA ALA A 11 -2.41 -2.03 -10.14
C ALA A 11 -2.54 -1.11 -8.92
N GLY A 12 -2.68 -1.72 -7.73
CA GLY A 12 -2.92 -1.02 -6.48
C GLY A 12 -2.06 -1.58 -5.35
N TRP A 13 -1.76 -0.73 -4.38
CA TRP A 13 -1.01 -1.06 -3.17
C TRP A 13 -1.64 -0.39 -1.96
N SER A 14 -1.88 -1.16 -0.90
CA SER A 14 -2.27 -0.63 0.40
C SER A 14 -1.04 -0.24 1.21
N LEU A 15 -1.15 0.87 1.92
CA LEU A 15 -0.15 1.40 2.83
C LEU A 15 -0.64 1.16 4.25
N VAL A 16 0.10 0.39 5.05
CA VAL A 16 -0.30 0.04 6.41
C VAL A 16 0.86 0.32 7.36
N ASP A 17 0.64 1.00 8.48
CA ASP A 17 1.71 1.18 9.46
C ASP A 17 1.97 -0.11 10.27
N LEU A 18 3.01 -0.10 11.10
CA LEU A 18 3.36 -1.25 11.96
C LEU A 18 2.29 -1.61 13.00
N LEU A 19 1.31 -0.73 13.24
CA LEU A 19 0.19 -0.99 14.14
C LEU A 19 -1.03 -1.57 13.40
N GLY A 20 -0.89 -1.87 12.10
CA GLY A 20 -1.97 -2.39 11.27
C GLY A 20 -2.98 -1.34 10.83
N ARG A 21 -2.66 -0.05 10.95
CA ARG A 21 -3.60 1.02 10.59
C ARG A 21 -3.42 1.39 9.10
N GLU A 22 -4.51 1.33 8.33
CA GLU A 22 -4.58 1.67 6.89
C GLU A 22 -4.24 3.13 6.57
N MET A 23 -3.03 3.45 6.15
CA MET A 23 -2.64 4.82 5.84
C MET A 23 -3.21 5.30 4.49
N GLY A 24 -3.53 4.40 3.59
CA GLY A 24 -4.13 4.75 2.31
C GLY A 24 -3.70 3.80 1.22
N THR A 25 -3.79 4.25 -0.02
CA THR A 25 -3.42 3.44 -1.18
C THR A 25 -2.58 4.21 -2.18
N VAL A 26 -1.77 3.48 -2.93
CA VAL A 26 -1.19 3.93 -4.19
C VAL A 26 -1.85 3.14 -5.30
N SER A 27 -2.23 3.78 -6.38
CA SER A 27 -2.80 3.10 -7.55
C SER A 27 -2.27 3.69 -8.84
N GLU A 28 -1.99 2.84 -9.82
CA GLU A 28 -1.77 3.25 -11.19
C GLU A 28 -3.12 3.62 -11.83
N VAL A 29 -3.29 4.89 -12.18
CA VAL A 29 -4.56 5.41 -12.75
C VAL A 29 -4.53 5.50 -14.27
N ALA A 30 -3.33 5.50 -14.85
CA ALA A 30 -3.03 5.39 -16.27
C ALA A 30 -1.63 4.79 -16.41
N PRO A 31 -1.25 4.21 -17.57
CA PRO A 31 0.05 3.59 -17.75
C PRO A 31 1.21 4.51 -17.35
N GLY A 32 1.96 4.13 -16.31
CA GLY A 32 3.07 4.91 -15.75
C GLY A 32 2.67 6.08 -14.84
N GLU A 33 1.38 6.29 -14.58
CA GLU A 33 0.88 7.36 -13.71
C GLU A 33 0.31 6.81 -12.40
N PHE A 34 1.04 7.06 -11.31
CA PHE A 34 0.68 6.61 -9.98
C PHE A 34 0.12 7.76 -9.14
N ARG A 35 -0.95 7.48 -8.38
CA ARG A 35 -1.55 8.44 -7.45
C ARG A 35 -1.65 7.87 -6.05
N ILE A 36 -1.43 8.73 -5.07
CA ILE A 36 -1.56 8.43 -3.64
C ILE A 36 -2.94 8.90 -3.18
N ARG A 37 -3.71 8.01 -2.57
CA ARG A 37 -4.96 8.33 -1.90
C ARG A 37 -4.80 8.06 -0.40
N PRO A 38 -4.65 9.11 0.43
CA PRO A 38 -4.64 8.94 1.88
C PRO A 38 -5.98 8.39 2.38
N GLU A 39 -5.94 7.65 3.47
CA GLU A 39 -7.14 7.32 4.24
C GLU A 39 -7.68 8.58 4.95
N ALA A 40 -9.00 8.67 5.14
CA ALA A 40 -9.66 9.87 5.65
C ALA A 40 -9.09 10.35 6.98
N ARG A 41 -8.73 9.43 7.90
CA ARG A 41 -8.23 9.81 9.23
C ARG A 41 -6.85 10.49 9.21
N ILE A 42 -6.12 10.36 8.11
CA ILE A 42 -4.80 10.97 7.95
C ILE A 42 -4.73 11.93 6.76
N ALA A 43 -5.84 12.12 6.05
CA ALA A 43 -5.91 12.93 4.86
C ALA A 43 -5.48 14.37 5.14
N GLU A 44 -5.89 14.95 6.27
CA GLU A 44 -5.50 16.31 6.67
C GLU A 44 -3.98 16.44 6.88
N THR A 45 -3.33 15.42 7.45
CA THR A 45 -1.87 15.41 7.67
C THR A 45 -1.09 15.22 6.36
N MET A 46 -1.70 14.54 5.37
CA MET A 46 -1.11 14.31 4.07
C MET A 46 -1.52 15.33 3.02
N GLN A 47 -2.47 16.24 3.30
CA GLN A 47 -3.01 17.18 2.30
C GLN A 47 -1.96 18.11 1.68
N SER A 48 -0.88 18.39 2.40
CA SER A 48 0.19 19.28 1.96
C SER A 48 1.22 18.58 1.08
N MET A 49 1.14 17.25 0.96
CA MET A 49 1.99 16.49 0.05
C MET A 49 1.38 16.47 -1.35
N LYS A 50 2.23 16.30 -2.37
CA LYS A 50 1.74 16.01 -3.72
C LYS A 50 1.10 14.61 -3.73
N HIS A 51 -0.08 14.46 -4.32
CA HIS A 51 -0.77 13.17 -4.43
C HIS A 51 -0.56 12.46 -5.79
N GLY A 52 0.25 13.04 -6.66
CA GLY A 52 0.56 12.55 -8.00
C GLY A 52 0.15 13.54 -9.10
N PRO A 53 0.21 13.13 -10.38
CA PRO A 53 0.75 11.84 -10.81
C PRO A 53 2.27 11.72 -10.54
N TYR A 54 2.69 10.49 -10.28
CA TYR A 54 4.09 10.06 -10.13
C TYR A 54 4.46 9.08 -11.26
N PRO A 55 5.72 9.08 -11.73
CA PRO A 55 6.17 8.26 -12.86
C PRO A 55 6.42 6.78 -12.52
N GLY A 56 6.05 6.34 -11.31
CA GLY A 56 6.32 5.00 -10.81
C GLY A 56 5.90 4.84 -9.35
N LEU A 57 5.72 3.59 -8.91
CA LEU A 57 5.45 3.27 -7.51
C LEU A 57 6.57 3.78 -6.59
N ASP A 58 7.84 3.54 -6.94
CA ASP A 58 9.00 3.97 -6.15
C ASP A 58 9.01 5.50 -5.91
N ALA A 59 8.73 6.28 -6.95
CA ALA A 59 8.65 7.74 -6.84
C ALA A 59 7.50 8.20 -5.92
N ALA A 60 6.36 7.50 -5.94
CA ALA A 60 5.26 7.77 -5.02
C ALA A 60 5.63 7.41 -3.57
N LEU A 61 6.30 6.27 -3.35
CA LEU A 61 6.75 5.83 -2.04
C LEU A 61 7.80 6.78 -1.46
N SER A 62 8.79 7.22 -2.26
CA SER A 62 9.80 8.19 -1.84
C SER A 62 9.19 9.52 -1.38
N ALA A 63 8.13 9.99 -2.04
CA ALA A 63 7.40 11.18 -1.61
C ALA A 63 6.70 10.98 -0.25
N ILE A 64 6.13 9.79 0.00
CA ILE A 64 5.53 9.43 1.29
C ILE A 64 6.60 9.41 2.37
N GLU A 65 7.73 8.75 2.13
CA GLU A 65 8.86 8.67 3.06
C GLU A 65 9.38 10.06 3.43
N THR A 66 9.56 10.93 2.43
CA THR A 66 10.03 12.30 2.65
C THR A 66 9.06 13.09 3.53
N HIS A 67 7.76 13.02 3.24
CA HIS A 67 6.73 13.78 3.95
C HIS A 67 6.52 13.28 5.38
N THR A 68 6.45 11.97 5.56
CA THR A 68 6.13 11.32 6.84
C THR A 68 7.37 11.01 7.69
N ARG A 69 8.57 11.17 7.13
CA ARG A 69 9.84 10.68 7.69
C ARG A 69 9.78 9.20 8.04
N ALA A 70 9.02 8.45 7.26
CA ALA A 70 8.87 7.01 7.38
C ALA A 70 9.77 6.28 6.37
N THR A 71 9.86 4.96 6.51
CA THR A 71 10.42 4.08 5.49
C THR A 71 9.33 3.16 4.98
N CYS A 72 9.14 3.12 3.66
CA CYS A 72 8.22 2.22 3.00
C CYS A 72 8.94 0.89 2.71
N ARG A 73 8.30 -0.23 3.06
CA ARG A 73 8.82 -1.56 2.79
C ARG A 73 7.75 -2.39 2.12
N MET A 74 8.07 -2.98 0.98
CA MET A 74 7.21 -3.98 0.38
C MET A 74 7.04 -5.12 1.37
N ALA A 75 5.79 -5.52 1.62
CA ALA A 75 5.54 -6.78 2.29
C ALA A 75 6.22 -7.88 1.48
N ALA A 76 6.90 -8.81 2.16
CA ALA A 76 7.24 -10.06 1.51
C ALA A 76 5.94 -10.65 0.95
N GLU A 77 5.93 -11.07 -0.32
CA GLU A 77 4.85 -11.90 -0.84
C GLU A 77 4.81 -13.14 0.07
N GLU A 78 3.90 -13.13 1.05
CA GLU A 78 3.49 -14.39 1.64
C GLU A 78 2.83 -15.16 0.49
N PRO A 79 3.33 -16.37 0.16
CA PRO A 79 2.73 -17.15 -0.90
C PRO A 79 1.25 -17.29 -0.56
N ALA A 80 0.39 -16.84 -1.47
CA ALA A 80 -1.05 -16.89 -1.33
C ALA A 80 -1.43 -18.26 -0.78
N ASP A 81 -1.84 -18.27 0.48
CA ASP A 81 -2.30 -19.45 1.20
C ASP A 81 -3.31 -20.14 0.29
N THR A 82 -2.93 -21.33 -0.17
CA THR A 82 -3.75 -22.13 -1.06
C THR A 82 -4.94 -22.58 -0.24
N ALA A 83 -6.00 -21.79 -0.32
CA ALA A 83 -7.31 -22.15 0.15
C ALA A 83 -7.67 -23.55 -0.39
N LYS A 84 -7.76 -24.53 0.51
CA LYS A 84 -9.03 -25.19 0.86
C LYS A 84 -8.81 -26.38 1.78
N ASP A 85 -9.53 -26.33 2.89
CA ASP A 85 -10.27 -27.41 3.52
C ASP A 85 -9.66 -28.81 3.48
N VAL A 86 -9.16 -29.19 4.66
CA VAL A 86 -9.20 -30.56 5.19
C VAL A 86 -10.63 -31.11 4.99
N SER A 87 -10.84 -31.91 3.96
CA SER A 87 -11.92 -32.90 3.95
C SER A 87 -11.45 -34.07 4.81
N ASP A 88 -11.69 -33.93 6.10
CA ASP A 88 -11.89 -35.05 7.02
C ASP A 88 -13.26 -35.64 6.64
N ASP A 89 -13.27 -36.67 5.79
CA ASP A 89 -14.44 -37.54 5.67
C ASP A 89 -13.97 -38.98 5.83
N ARG A 90 -14.23 -39.47 7.04
CA ARG A 90 -14.20 -40.86 7.46
C ARG A 90 -15.22 -41.65 6.62
N ASP A 91 -14.77 -42.74 5.99
CA ASP A 91 -15.55 -43.98 5.89
C ASP A 91 -14.61 -45.19 5.99
#